data_AF-A0A8H9GTN0-F1
#
_entry.id   AF-A0A8H9GTN0-F1
#
_cell.length_a   1.000
_cell.length_b   1.000
_cell.length_c   1.000
_cell.angle_alpha   90.00
_cell.angle_beta   90.00
_cell.angle_gamma   90.00
#
_symmetry.space_group_name_H-M   'P 1'
#
loop_
_entity.id
_entity.type
_entity.pdbx_description
1 polymer ?
#
loop_
_entity_poly.entity_id
_entity_poly.type
_entity_poly.pdbx_seq_one_letter_code
_entity_poly.pdbx_strand_id
1 'polypeptide(L)'
;MPLTSEQLRRVQFLVQPAAWAFHETLPDEQAADLEVALAETGDLRLVAAYVLDVVAQAAGRAGAAASAGQVKRFRVEGEYEEEYFAGTSVEAGDAQAWTARAAELRADVKGELDLRDQPGTVSGPVEVSF
;
A
#
# COMPACT_ATOMS: atom_id res chain seq x y z
N MET A 1 12.87 -13.97 12.98
CA MET A 1 11.96 -14.56 13.98
C MET A 1 10.62 -14.45 13.32
N PRO A 2 9.94 -15.58 13.04
CA PRO A 2 8.75 -15.56 12.21
C PRO A 2 7.65 -14.72 12.90
N LEU A 3 6.86 -14.01 12.10
CA LEU A 3 5.70 -13.27 12.62
C LEU A 3 4.79 -14.25 13.36
N THR A 4 4.33 -13.84 14.54
CA THR A 4 3.29 -14.60 15.26
C THR A 4 1.98 -14.59 14.46
N SER A 5 1.12 -15.58 14.66
CA SER A 5 -0.17 -15.68 13.97
C SER A 5 -1.05 -14.44 14.15
N GLU A 6 -0.96 -13.79 15.31
CA GLU A 6 -1.71 -12.56 15.60
C GLU A 6 -1.14 -11.36 14.85
N GLN A 7 0.19 -11.23 14.79
CA GLN A 7 0.86 -10.19 14.00
C GLN A 7 0.51 -10.33 12.51
N LEU A 8 0.54 -11.56 11.99
CA LEU A 8 0.18 -11.83 10.60
C LEU A 8 -1.28 -11.44 10.31
N ARG A 9 -2.23 -11.84 11.17
CA ARG A 9 -3.64 -11.47 11.02
C ARG A 9 -3.83 -9.95 11.05
N ARG A 10 -3.08 -9.24 11.88
CA ARG A 10 -3.14 -7.77 11.95
C ARG A 10 -2.61 -7.12 10.66
N VAL A 11 -1.51 -7.62 10.11
CA VAL A 11 -0.97 -7.15 8.83
C VAL A 11 -1.98 -7.40 7.70
N GLN A 12 -2.55 -8.60 7.61
CA GLN A 12 -3.58 -8.94 6.61
C GLN A 12 -4.79 -8.00 6.67
N PHE A 13 -5.24 -7.67 7.89
CA PHE A 13 -6.34 -6.72 8.08
C PHE A 13 -5.98 -5.31 7.58
N LEU A 14 -4.75 -4.84 7.84
CA LEU A 14 -4.30 -3.50 7.45
C LEU A 14 -4.03 -3.39 5.94
N VAL A 15 -3.50 -4.44 5.33
CA VAL A 15 -3.25 -4.54 3.88
C VAL A 15 -4.57 -4.61 3.09
N GLN A 16 -5.64 -5.09 3.71
CA GLN A 16 -6.94 -5.38 3.10
C GLN A 16 -6.94 -6.66 2.23
N PRO A 17 -8.07 -7.39 2.15
CA PRO A 17 -8.12 -8.70 1.50
C PRO A 17 -7.73 -8.71 0.03
N ALA A 18 -8.09 -7.67 -0.73
CA ALA A 18 -7.81 -7.60 -2.17
C ALA A 18 -6.32 -7.45 -2.47
N ALA A 19 -5.63 -6.55 -1.75
CA ALA A 19 -4.19 -6.38 -1.86
C ALA A 19 -3.43 -7.62 -1.38
N TRP A 20 -3.90 -8.27 -0.31
CA TRP A 20 -3.31 -9.50 0.19
C TRP A 20 -3.42 -10.64 -0.83
N ALA A 21 -4.61 -10.82 -1.43
CA ALA A 21 -4.81 -11.83 -2.47
C ALA A 21 -3.89 -11.58 -3.68
N PHE A 22 -3.67 -10.31 -4.06
CA PHE A 22 -2.73 -9.98 -5.13
C PHE A 22 -1.28 -10.28 -4.73
N HIS A 23 -0.87 -9.98 -3.49
CA HIS A 23 0.45 -10.33 -2.96
C HIS A 23 0.72 -11.84 -3.05
N GLU A 24 -0.27 -12.68 -2.74
CA GLU A 24 -0.16 -14.14 -2.84
C GLU A 24 0.02 -14.67 -4.27
N THR A 25 -0.26 -13.86 -5.30
CA THR A 25 -0.01 -14.21 -6.70
C THR A 25 1.39 -13.82 -7.19
N LEU A 26 2.13 -13.03 -6.39
CA LEU A 26 3.48 -12.59 -6.77
C LEU A 26 4.49 -13.74 -6.59
N PRO A 27 5.50 -13.83 -7.47
CA PRO A 27 6.61 -14.76 -7.26
C PRO A 27 7.39 -14.35 -6.00
N ASP A 28 8.00 -15.33 -5.32
CA ASP A 28 8.70 -15.12 -4.03
C ASP A 28 9.76 -14.01 -4.09
N GLU A 29 10.42 -13.84 -5.24
CA GLU A 29 11.44 -12.78 -5.46
C GLU A 29 10.86 -11.35 -5.46
N GLN A 30 9.56 -11.22 -5.71
CA GLN A 30 8.84 -9.96 -5.76
C GLN A 30 7.89 -9.80 -4.57
N ALA A 31 7.63 -10.87 -3.82
CA ALA A 31 6.82 -10.84 -2.62
C ALA A 31 7.55 -10.07 -1.50
N ALA A 32 6.80 -9.26 -0.76
CA ALA A 32 7.32 -8.57 0.42
C ALA A 32 7.78 -9.56 1.51
N ASP A 33 9.06 -9.46 1.92
CA ASP A 33 9.58 -10.17 3.09
C ASP A 33 9.12 -9.47 4.39
N LEU A 34 8.15 -10.08 5.05
CA LEU A 34 7.52 -9.53 6.26
C LEU A 34 8.45 -9.60 7.47
N GLU A 35 9.33 -10.61 7.55
CA GLU A 35 10.25 -10.76 8.68
C GLU A 35 11.30 -9.65 8.66
N VAL A 36 11.87 -9.38 7.49
CA VAL A 36 12.83 -8.29 7.30
C VAL A 36 12.14 -6.94 7.53
N ALA A 37 10.96 -6.73 6.96
CA ALA A 37 10.21 -5.48 7.15
C ALA A 37 9.89 -5.20 8.63
N LEU A 38 9.51 -6.23 9.38
CA LEU A 38 9.24 -6.09 10.82
C LEU A 38 10.52 -5.82 11.62
N ALA A 39 11.63 -6.45 11.26
CA ALA A 39 12.92 -6.24 11.92
C ALA A 39 13.43 -4.79 11.73
N GLU A 40 13.25 -4.23 10.54
CA GLU A 40 13.71 -2.87 10.21
C GLU A 40 12.80 -1.78 10.79
N THR A 41 11.48 -1.98 10.76
CA THR A 41 10.52 -0.92 11.13
C THR A 41 10.03 -1.01 12.57
N GLY A 42 9.96 -2.22 13.14
CA GLY A 42 9.40 -2.46 14.46
C GLY A 42 7.89 -2.21 14.59
N ASP A 43 7.19 -1.84 13.50
CA ASP A 43 5.76 -1.48 13.52
C ASP A 43 4.98 -2.21 12.42
N LEU A 44 3.93 -2.93 12.81
CA LEU A 44 3.09 -3.71 11.90
C LEU A 44 2.35 -2.85 10.86
N ARG A 45 2.07 -1.58 11.17
CA ARG A 45 1.45 -0.63 10.22
C ARG A 45 2.42 -0.27 9.11
N LEU A 46 3.71 -0.11 9.43
CA LEU A 46 4.75 0.12 8.44
C LEU A 46 5.03 -1.13 7.60
N VAL A 47 4.98 -2.32 8.21
CA VAL A 47 5.01 -3.59 7.46
C VAL A 47 3.85 -3.67 6.47
N ALA A 48 2.63 -3.36 6.90
CA ALA A 48 1.46 -3.34 6.01
C ALA A 48 1.61 -2.29 4.89
N ALA A 49 2.12 -1.10 5.19
CA ALA A 49 2.41 -0.07 4.20
C ALA A 49 3.50 -0.49 3.20
N TYR A 50 4.46 -1.32 3.61
CA TYR A 50 5.47 -1.89 2.72
C TYR A 50 4.85 -2.92 1.77
N VAL A 51 4.02 -3.83 2.27
CA VAL A 51 3.29 -4.80 1.43
C VAL A 51 2.44 -4.07 0.39
N LEU A 52 1.70 -3.04 0.81
CA LEU A 52 0.86 -2.22 -0.08
C LEU A 52 1.65 -1.53 -1.20
N ASP A 53 2.84 -1.01 -0.91
CA ASP A 53 3.72 -0.43 -1.93
C ASP A 53 4.20 -1.49 -2.93
N VAL A 54 4.57 -2.68 -2.44
CA VAL A 54 5.05 -3.78 -3.29
C VAL A 54 3.95 -4.24 -4.25
N VAL A 55 2.73 -4.46 -3.76
CA VAL A 55 1.60 -4.86 -4.62
C VAL A 55 1.19 -3.74 -5.58
N ALA A 56 1.22 -2.48 -5.15
CA ALA A 56 0.93 -1.35 -6.04
C ALA A 56 1.95 -1.23 -7.18
N GLN A 57 3.24 -1.41 -6.89
CA GLN A 57 4.28 -1.42 -7.91
C GLN A 57 4.11 -2.59 -8.89
N ALA A 58 3.81 -3.77 -8.38
CA ALA A 58 3.59 -4.95 -9.21
C ALA A 58 2.32 -4.80 -10.10
N ALA A 59 1.21 -4.30 -9.54
CA ALA A 59 0.01 -4.00 -10.31
C ALA A 59 0.22 -2.90 -11.37
N GLY A 60 0.98 -1.85 -11.03
CA GLY A 60 1.36 -0.81 -11.99
C GLY A 60 2.18 -1.36 -13.16
N ARG A 61 3.12 -2.29 -12.90
CA ARG A 61 3.88 -2.98 -13.96
C ARG A 61 2.99 -3.89 -14.81
N ALA A 62 2.06 -4.62 -14.19
CA ALA A 62 1.11 -5.47 -14.90
C ALA A 62 0.19 -4.67 -15.81
N GLY A 63 -0.37 -3.55 -15.32
CA GLY A 63 -1.20 -2.64 -16.13
C GLY A 63 -0.42 -1.99 -17.28
N ALA A 64 0.86 -1.63 -17.05
CA ALA A 64 1.73 -1.13 -18.11
C ALA A 64 2.04 -2.20 -19.18
N ALA A 65 2.26 -3.45 -18.78
CA ALA A 65 2.49 -4.57 -19.69
C ALA A 65 1.24 -4.91 -20.52
N ALA A 66 0.05 -4.89 -19.91
CA ALA A 66 -1.22 -5.05 -20.60
C ALA A 66 -1.46 -3.94 -21.64
N SER A 67 -1.16 -2.69 -21.27
CA SER A 67 -1.24 -1.53 -22.17
C SER A 67 -0.24 -1.61 -23.33
N ALA A 68 0.95 -2.16 -23.11
CA ALA A 68 1.96 -2.34 -24.16
C ALA A 68 1.61 -3.47 -25.15
N GLY A 69 0.85 -4.49 -24.72
CA GLY A 69 0.42 -5.62 -25.54
C GLY A 69 -0.80 -5.34 -26.43
N GLN A 70 -1.50 -4.22 -26.22
CA GLN A 70 -2.76 -3.92 -26.90
C GLN A 70 -2.61 -3.08 -28.18
N VAL A 71 -1.40 -3.00 -28.76
CA VAL A 71 -1.20 -2.45 -30.11
C VAL A 71 -1.46 -3.55 -31.16
N LYS A 72 -2.69 -4.05 -31.23
CA LYS A 72 -3.16 -4.74 -32.44
C LYS A 72 -3.53 -3.67 -33.47
N ARG A 73 -2.59 -3.37 -34.37
CA ARG A 73 -2.87 -2.59 -35.60
C ARG A 73 -3.95 -3.32 -36.40
N PHE A 74 -5.21 -2.91 -36.23
CA PHE A 74 -6.25 -3.21 -37.21
C PHE A 74 -6.14 -2.19 -38.33
N ARG A 75 -5.72 -2.66 -39.50
CA ARG A 75 -5.84 -1.89 -40.74
C ARG A 75 -7.27 -2.04 -41.21
N VAL A 76 -8.12 -1.07 -40.89
CA VAL A 76 -9.44 -0.90 -41.51
C VAL A 76 -9.35 0.31 -42.41
N GLU A 77 -9.69 0.11 -43.67
CA GLU A 77 -9.78 1.16 -44.68
C GLU A 77 -10.64 2.33 -44.19
N GLY A 78 -10.09 3.54 -44.24
CA GLY A 78 -10.87 4.70 -44.66
C GLY A 78 -11.06 5.86 -43.70
N GLU A 79 -11.07 5.69 -42.38
CA GLU A 79 -11.32 6.82 -41.47
C GLU A 79 -10.64 6.61 -40.11
N TYR A 80 -9.68 7.48 -39.80
CA TYR A 80 -8.99 7.50 -38.51
C TYR A 80 -9.90 8.17 -37.47
N GLU A 81 -10.67 7.38 -36.73
CA GLU A 81 -11.15 7.78 -35.39
C GLU A 81 -10.31 7.03 -34.35
N GLU A 82 -9.37 7.77 -33.74
CA GLU A 82 -8.60 7.31 -32.58
C GLU A 82 -9.48 7.37 -31.33
N GLU A 83 -10.40 6.43 -31.17
CA GLU A 83 -11.01 6.19 -29.86
C GLU A 83 -9.98 5.47 -28.98
N TYR A 84 -9.25 6.28 -28.21
CA TYR A 84 -8.48 5.82 -27.06
C TYR A 84 -9.42 5.14 -26.07
N PHE A 85 -9.59 3.82 -26.18
CA PHE A 85 -9.96 3.00 -25.04
C PHE A 85 -8.78 3.03 -24.07
N ALA A 86 -8.68 4.11 -23.30
CA ALA A 86 -7.98 4.13 -22.04
C ALA A 86 -8.73 3.17 -21.12
N GLY A 87 -8.50 1.87 -21.31
CA GLY A 87 -8.86 0.87 -20.34
C GLY A 87 -8.06 1.20 -19.10
N THR A 88 -8.66 1.98 -18.19
CA THR A 88 -8.23 2.05 -16.81
C THR A 88 -8.43 0.63 -16.29
N SER A 89 -7.44 -0.22 -16.52
CA SER A 89 -7.40 -1.57 -16.00
C SER A 89 -7.74 -1.46 -14.52
N VAL A 90 -8.67 -2.28 -14.03
CA VAL A 90 -9.11 -2.26 -12.62
C VAL A 90 -7.89 -2.29 -11.68
N GLU A 91 -6.82 -2.96 -12.13
CA GLU A 91 -5.50 -3.03 -11.49
C GLU A 91 -4.81 -1.67 -11.28
N ALA A 92 -5.01 -0.70 -12.17
CA ALA A 92 -4.44 0.65 -12.05
C ALA A 92 -5.19 1.51 -11.02
N GLY A 93 -6.52 1.34 -10.92
CA GLY A 93 -7.32 1.98 -9.88
C GLY A 93 -7.01 1.41 -8.49
N ASP A 94 -6.87 0.08 -8.41
CA ASP A 94 -6.47 -0.61 -7.18
C ASP A 94 -5.03 -0.23 -6.75
N ALA A 95 -4.09 -0.11 -7.68
CA ALA A 95 -2.73 0.32 -7.37
C ALA A 95 -2.67 1.73 -6.74
N GLN A 96 -3.48 2.68 -7.23
CA GLN A 96 -3.57 4.01 -6.64
C GLN A 96 -4.18 3.96 -5.23
N ALA A 97 -5.25 3.17 -5.04
CA ALA A 97 -5.89 3.00 -3.75
C ALA A 97 -4.93 2.37 -2.70
N TRP A 98 -4.15 1.36 -3.10
CA TRP A 98 -3.16 0.73 -2.23
C TRP A 98 -2.02 1.68 -1.86
N THR A 99 -1.54 2.47 -2.83
CA THR A 99 -0.51 3.50 -2.58
C THR A 99 -1.01 4.57 -1.61
N ALA A 100 -2.24 5.05 -1.80
CA ALA A 100 -2.87 6.02 -0.88
C ALA A 100 -2.99 5.44 0.53
N ARG A 101 -3.43 4.19 0.65
CA ARG A 101 -3.55 3.51 1.94
C ARG A 101 -2.21 3.34 2.64
N ALA A 102 -1.15 3.02 1.89
CA ALA A 102 0.20 2.95 2.44
C ALA A 102 0.68 4.31 2.98
N ALA A 103 0.35 5.41 2.29
CA ALA A 103 0.65 6.76 2.74
C ALA A 103 -0.10 7.14 4.03
N GLU A 104 -1.37 6.77 4.14
CA GLU A 104 -2.16 6.96 5.38
C GLU A 104 -1.54 6.23 6.57
N LEU A 105 -1.16 4.96 6.41
CA LEU A 105 -0.54 4.18 7.49
C LEU A 105 0.77 4.80 7.97
N ARG A 106 1.58 5.36 7.06
CA ARG A 106 2.80 6.10 7.42
C ARG A 106 2.50 7.41 8.12
N ALA A 107 1.46 8.12 7.68
CA ALA A 107 1.01 9.36 8.31
C ALA A 107 0.50 9.10 9.74
N ASP A 108 -0.25 8.02 9.97
CA ASP A 108 -0.74 7.61 11.29
C ASP A 108 0.43 7.34 12.25
N VAL A 109 1.43 6.57 11.82
CA VAL A 109 2.62 6.29 12.63
C VAL A 109 3.39 7.57 12.93
N LYS A 110 3.58 8.44 11.93
CA LYS A 110 4.26 9.72 12.12
C LYS A 110 3.50 10.66 13.07
N GLY A 111 2.17 10.76 12.93
CA GLY A 111 1.33 11.57 13.80
C GLY A 111 1.34 11.06 15.24
N GLU A 112 1.33 9.74 15.44
CA GLU A 112 1.44 9.14 16.77
C GLU A 112 2.80 9.40 17.41
N LEU A 113 3.88 9.38 16.63
CA LEU A 113 5.22 9.75 17.10
C LEU A 113 5.31 11.23 17.48
N ASP A 114 4.75 12.14 16.67
CA ASP A 114 4.71 13.57 16.95
C ASP A 114 3.94 13.88 18.25
N LEU A 115 2.77 13.23 18.43
CA LEU A 115 1.99 13.32 19.66
C LEU A 115 2.74 12.82 20.90
N ARG A 116 3.59 11.78 20.75
CA ARG A 116 4.41 11.24 21.84
C ARG A 116 5.60 12.15 22.15
N ASP A 117 6.12 12.87 21.17
CA ASP A 117 7.28 13.75 21.29
C ASP A 117 6.91 15.17 21.75
N GLN A 118 5.62 15.51 21.93
CA GLN A 118 5.22 16.80 22.51
C GLN A 118 5.42 16.82 24.04
N PRO A 119 6.43 17.53 24.58
CA PRO A 119 6.55 17.73 26.02
C PRO A 119 5.58 18.80 26.48
N GLY A 120 4.32 18.46 26.75
CA GLY A 120 3.41 19.44 27.34
C GLY A 120 1.94 19.11 27.30
N THR A 121 1.48 18.26 28.20
CA THR A 121 0.30 18.51 29.05
C THR A 121 0.36 17.51 30.21
N VAL A 122 1.37 17.64 31.07
CA VAL A 122 1.21 17.16 32.44
C VAL A 122 0.40 18.26 33.13
N SER A 123 -0.92 18.08 33.21
CA SER A 123 -1.76 18.83 34.15
C SER A 123 -1.24 18.57 35.56
N GLY A 124 -0.31 19.41 36.03
CA GLY A 124 -0.02 19.52 37.45
C GLY A 124 -1.28 20.00 38.16
N PRO A 125 -1.61 19.47 39.34
CA PRO A 125 -2.75 19.96 40.12
C PRO A 125 -2.50 21.43 40.46
N VAL A 126 -3.37 22.32 39.99
CA VAL A 126 -3.39 23.70 40.43
C VAL A 126 -3.94 23.70 41.85
N GLU A 127 -3.06 23.67 42.86
CA GLU A 127 -3.41 24.06 44.22
C GLU A 127 -3.78 25.56 44.19
N VAL A 128 -5.07 25.83 44.06
CA VAL A 128 -5.64 27.15 44.35
C VAL A 128 -5.77 27.23 45.86
N SER A 129 -4.79 27.83 46.51
CA SER A 129 -4.95 28.32 47.88
C SER A 129 -5.60 29.70 47.85
N PHE A 130 -6.80 29.82 48.41
CA PHE A 130 -7.39 31.06 48.93
C PHE A 130 -8.02 30.79 50.29
#